data_AF-A0A6N2DJH4-F1
#
_entry.id   AF-A0A6N2DJH4-F1
#
_cell.length_a   1.000
_cell.length_b   1.000
_cell.length_c   1.000
_cell.angle_alpha   90.00
_cell.angle_beta   90.00
_cell.angle_gamma   90.00
#
_symmetry.space_group_name_H-M   'P 1'
#
loop_
_entity.id
_entity.type
_entity.pdbx_description
1 polymer ?
#
loop_
_entity_poly.entity_id
_entity_poly.type
_entity_poly.pdbx_seq_one_letter_code
_entity_poly.pdbx_strand_id
1 'polypeptide(L)'
;MTDPLDELPTFRIGASELDPATADVEIVETHISTLVLAGDVVHKRKKHLRLPFIDLSTAARREQICRREVILNRRFSSDVYLGIEEIVDHTGQVVDHAVLMRRMPDDRRLTTLVGRHEDVSACLTAVARTIAVCHADSPRSAAISATATPEALHQLWQHNLDEMAELRTDVVEPGELDDIEDMAHRYLDGRTSLLERRISDGWIVDGHGDLIADDVFCFDDGPRILDCLEFDDVLRWGDVLLDVGFLAMDLEHIGRPDLAAEFLDHYGEFSGETHCASLAHHYMAYRALVRAKVSLLKGPSHDHAARSYLDQCRSHLLEGRVHLVVVGGLPGTGKSTLATAIGDQLGFVVLRSDETRKELAGLSARDSRPSAYGHGLYSAEMTDATYEMLLDRARSLLARGESVIFDASFSAERWRAATAALAEESGAQYTPVRCAVPSDIAHERIRRRAAASDDASDATVRIADGMAERFEVWNDATTVDMTPPLADVVPEVVSTIRRTSGPGTRMSEEPER
;
A
#
# COMPACT_ATOMS: atom_id res chain seq x y z
N MET A 1 -53.89 -32.02 4.54
CA MET A 1 -52.58 -31.72 5.14
C MET A 1 -51.85 -30.92 4.09
N THR A 2 -52.01 -29.60 4.20
CA THR A 2 -51.43 -28.57 3.35
C THR A 2 -49.93 -28.43 3.64
N ASP A 3 -49.19 -28.15 2.57
CA ASP A 3 -47.74 -28.00 2.48
C ASP A 3 -47.27 -26.78 3.30
N PRO A 4 -46.21 -26.85 4.15
CA PRO A 4 -45.76 -25.71 4.95
C PRO A 4 -44.90 -24.68 4.17
N LEU A 5 -45.05 -24.59 2.85
CA LEU A 5 -44.31 -23.65 1.99
C LEU A 5 -45.08 -22.37 1.60
N ASP A 6 -46.26 -22.12 2.15
CA ASP A 6 -47.18 -21.06 1.67
C ASP A 6 -47.35 -19.81 2.58
N GLU A 7 -46.50 -19.59 3.58
CA GLU A 7 -46.52 -18.31 4.33
C GLU A 7 -45.19 -17.58 4.24
N LEU A 8 -44.91 -17.00 3.07
CA LEU A 8 -43.91 -15.95 2.94
C LEU A 8 -44.40 -14.73 3.75
N PRO A 9 -43.61 -14.21 4.69
CA PRO A 9 -44.01 -13.06 5.47
C PRO A 9 -44.11 -11.82 4.55
N THR A 10 -45.13 -10.98 4.77
CA THR A 10 -45.49 -9.89 3.84
C THR A 10 -44.74 -8.61 4.21
N PHE A 11 -44.17 -7.92 3.21
CA PHE A 11 -43.56 -6.59 3.39
C PHE A 11 -44.66 -5.54 3.52
N ARG A 12 -44.63 -4.70 4.56
CA ARG A 12 -45.47 -3.50 4.65
C ARG A 12 -44.69 -2.30 4.12
N ILE A 13 -44.86 -2.00 2.82
CA ILE A 13 -45.03 -0.68 2.18
C ILE A 13 -45.51 -0.94 0.73
N GLY A 14 -46.66 -0.39 0.32
CA GLY A 14 -47.17 -0.47 -1.07
C GLY A 14 -47.80 -1.80 -1.49
N ALA A 15 -48.93 -2.17 -0.87
CA ALA A 15 -49.71 -3.39 -1.19
C ALA A 15 -50.41 -3.38 -2.58
N SER A 16 -49.76 -2.88 -3.64
CA SER A 16 -50.32 -2.98 -5.00
C SER A 16 -49.45 -3.70 -6.03
N GLU A 17 -48.23 -4.16 -5.74
CA GLU A 17 -47.36 -4.69 -6.82
C GLU A 17 -46.57 -5.98 -6.52
N LEU A 18 -46.72 -6.61 -5.36
CA LEU A 18 -46.11 -7.93 -5.09
C LEU A 18 -47.17 -9.00 -4.91
N ASP A 19 -47.89 -9.32 -5.99
CA ASP A 19 -48.48 -10.65 -6.14
C ASP A 19 -47.37 -11.59 -6.65
N PRO A 20 -46.88 -12.54 -5.84
CA PRO A 20 -45.82 -13.47 -6.23
C PRO A 20 -46.20 -14.36 -7.43
N ALA A 21 -47.47 -14.37 -7.87
CA ALA A 21 -47.91 -15.01 -9.10
C ALA A 21 -47.64 -14.19 -10.38
N THR A 22 -47.23 -12.92 -10.28
CA THR A 22 -47.12 -11.99 -11.44
C THR A 22 -45.80 -11.23 -11.57
N ALA A 23 -44.92 -11.25 -10.57
CA ALA A 23 -43.60 -10.63 -10.63
C ALA A 23 -42.51 -11.70 -10.84
N ASP A 24 -41.55 -11.44 -11.72
CA ASP A 24 -40.33 -12.26 -11.86
C ASP A 24 -39.46 -12.02 -10.61
N VAL A 25 -39.58 -12.91 -9.62
CA VAL A 25 -38.91 -12.80 -8.32
C VAL A 25 -37.66 -13.67 -8.33
N GLU A 26 -36.51 -13.04 -8.16
CA GLU A 26 -35.22 -13.71 -8.02
C GLU A 26 -34.76 -13.64 -6.56
N ILE A 27 -34.20 -14.75 -6.05
CA ILE A 27 -33.67 -14.82 -4.68
C ILE A 27 -32.17 -15.07 -4.75
N VAL A 28 -31.40 -14.15 -4.18
CA VAL A 28 -29.94 -14.24 -4.07
C VAL A 28 -29.56 -14.34 -2.60
N GLU A 29 -28.71 -15.31 -2.27
CA GLU A 29 -28.21 -15.50 -0.91
C GLU A 29 -26.76 -15.00 -0.78
N THR A 30 -26.51 -14.21 0.25
CA THR A 30 -25.16 -13.82 0.70
C THR A 30 -24.83 -14.54 2.01
N HIS A 31 -23.64 -14.28 2.56
CA HIS A 31 -23.20 -14.88 3.82
C HIS A 31 -24.12 -14.50 5.01
N ILE A 32 -24.62 -13.25 5.05
CA ILE A 32 -25.44 -12.74 6.16
C ILE A 32 -26.83 -12.24 5.77
N SER A 33 -27.17 -12.20 4.49
CA SER A 33 -28.45 -11.68 3.98
C SER A 33 -29.08 -12.56 2.92
N THR A 34 -30.39 -12.49 2.79
CA THR A 34 -31.17 -13.00 1.66
C THR A 34 -31.78 -11.81 0.93
N LEU A 35 -31.50 -11.67 -0.35
CA LEU A 35 -31.98 -10.61 -1.22
C LEU A 35 -33.14 -11.14 -2.04
N VAL A 36 -34.29 -10.49 -1.96
CA VAL A 36 -35.45 -10.76 -2.82
C VAL A 36 -35.53 -9.63 -3.84
N LEU A 37 -35.20 -9.93 -5.09
CA LEU A 37 -35.21 -8.98 -6.20
C LEU A 37 -36.57 -9.10 -6.88
N ALA A 38 -37.34 -8.00 -6.86
CA ALA A 38 -38.68 -7.97 -7.43
C ALA A 38 -38.86 -6.66 -8.21
N GLY A 39 -38.94 -6.79 -9.54
CA GLY A 39 -38.94 -5.63 -10.44
C GLY A 39 -37.70 -4.75 -10.22
N ASP A 40 -37.93 -3.47 -9.93
CA ASP A 40 -36.89 -2.44 -9.76
C ASP A 40 -36.37 -2.31 -8.32
N VAL A 41 -36.81 -3.16 -7.39
CA VAL A 41 -36.44 -3.10 -5.96
C VAL A 41 -35.85 -4.41 -5.45
N VAL A 42 -35.08 -4.29 -4.38
CA VAL A 42 -34.48 -5.38 -3.62
C VAL A 42 -34.89 -5.25 -2.16
N HIS A 43 -35.43 -6.33 -1.62
CA HIS A 43 -35.69 -6.49 -0.20
C HIS A 43 -34.56 -7.33 0.42
N LYS A 44 -33.58 -6.67 1.05
CA LYS A 44 -32.42 -7.32 1.68
C LYS A 44 -32.74 -7.62 3.13
N ARG A 45 -33.09 -8.87 3.41
CA ARG A 45 -33.36 -9.37 4.76
C ARG A 45 -32.10 -9.96 5.37
N LYS A 46 -31.83 -9.66 6.63
CA LYS A 46 -30.71 -10.26 7.38
C LYS A 46 -31.06 -11.68 7.83
N LYS A 47 -30.13 -12.62 7.70
CA LYS A 47 -30.31 -14.02 8.10
C LYS A 47 -30.32 -14.13 9.64
N HIS A 48 -31.08 -15.09 10.17
CA HIS A 48 -31.06 -15.40 11.60
C HIS A 48 -29.83 -16.25 11.91
N LEU A 49 -28.75 -15.60 12.34
CA LEU A 49 -27.47 -16.26 12.63
C LEU A 49 -26.69 -15.53 13.74
N ARG A 50 -25.65 -16.18 14.24
CA ARG A 50 -24.68 -15.59 15.16
C ARG A 50 -23.28 -16.05 14.74
N LEU A 51 -22.45 -15.10 14.33
CA LEU A 51 -21.03 -15.28 13.98
C LEU A 51 -20.16 -14.60 15.05
N PRO A 52 -18.84 -14.88 15.09
CA PRO A 52 -17.93 -14.25 16.06
C PRO A 52 -17.98 -12.71 16.06
N PHE A 53 -18.18 -12.11 14.89
CA PHE A 53 -18.18 -10.66 14.68
C PHE A 53 -19.58 -10.02 14.55
N ILE A 54 -20.66 -10.81 14.45
CA ILE A 54 -22.02 -10.27 14.29
C ILE A 54 -23.09 -11.19 14.89
N ASP A 55 -24.00 -10.60 15.68
CA ASP A 55 -25.14 -11.29 16.28
C ASP A 55 -26.46 -10.80 15.65
N LEU A 56 -27.07 -11.65 14.81
CA LEU A 56 -28.35 -11.41 14.13
C LEU A 56 -29.46 -12.33 14.65
N SER A 57 -29.29 -12.88 15.87
CA SER A 57 -30.20 -13.88 16.46
C SER A 57 -31.57 -13.34 16.87
N THR A 58 -31.76 -12.02 16.93
CA THR A 58 -33.05 -11.42 17.30
C THR A 58 -33.53 -10.42 16.24
N ALA A 59 -34.85 -10.29 16.08
CA ALA A 59 -35.44 -9.33 15.15
C ALA A 59 -35.01 -7.89 15.45
N ALA A 60 -34.89 -7.51 16.73
CA ALA A 60 -34.41 -6.20 17.14
C ALA A 60 -32.95 -5.93 16.72
N ARG A 61 -32.08 -6.95 16.75
CA ARG A 61 -30.70 -6.82 16.26
C ARG A 61 -30.65 -6.68 14.74
N ARG A 62 -31.49 -7.43 14.02
CA ARG A 62 -31.64 -7.30 12.57
C ARG A 62 -32.20 -5.93 12.15
N GLU A 63 -33.15 -5.40 12.89
CA GLU A 63 -33.65 -4.03 12.71
C GLU A 63 -32.54 -2.99 12.87
N GLN A 64 -31.75 -3.11 13.95
CA GLN A 64 -30.65 -2.19 14.22
C GLN A 64 -29.59 -2.22 13.12
N ILE A 65 -29.22 -3.41 12.63
CA ILE A 65 -28.22 -3.51 11.55
C ILE A 65 -28.77 -3.00 10.21
N CYS A 66 -30.05 -3.24 9.89
CA CYS A 66 -30.69 -2.65 8.71
C CYS A 66 -30.70 -1.11 8.77
N ARG A 67 -30.94 -0.51 9.95
CA ARG A 67 -30.81 0.94 10.15
C ARG A 67 -29.41 1.45 9.88
N ARG A 68 -28.41 0.75 10.41
CA ARG A 68 -27.00 1.11 10.20
C ARG A 68 -26.63 1.04 8.73
N GLU A 69 -27.01 -0.03 8.03
CA GLU A 69 -26.74 -0.18 6.59
C GLU A 69 -27.32 0.98 5.78
N VAL A 70 -28.59 1.34 6.01
CA VAL A 70 -29.24 2.46 5.30
C VAL A 70 -28.53 3.79 5.61
N ILE A 71 -28.20 4.06 6.88
CA ILE A 71 -27.53 5.31 7.27
C ILE A 71 -26.15 5.42 6.62
N LEU A 72 -25.35 4.36 6.68
CA LEU A 72 -23.98 4.36 6.20
C LEU A 72 -23.88 4.43 4.68
N ASN A 73 -24.73 3.69 3.98
CA ASN A 73 -24.67 3.66 2.52
C ASN A 73 -25.34 4.87 1.85
N ARG A 74 -26.27 5.55 2.53
CA ARG A 74 -26.82 6.82 2.02
C ARG A 74 -25.78 7.94 1.90
N ARG A 75 -24.62 7.82 2.57
CA ARG A 75 -23.48 8.72 2.37
C ARG A 75 -22.97 8.70 0.93
N PHE A 76 -23.04 7.53 0.29
CA PHE A 76 -22.53 7.31 -1.06
C PHE A 76 -23.65 7.22 -2.12
N SER A 77 -24.78 6.62 -1.78
CA SER A 77 -25.85 6.26 -2.73
C SER A 77 -27.25 6.53 -2.14
N SER A 78 -27.56 7.80 -1.88
CA SER A 78 -28.79 8.20 -1.19
C SER A 78 -30.10 7.82 -1.90
N ASP A 79 -30.07 7.72 -3.23
CA ASP A 79 -31.20 7.36 -4.09
C ASP A 79 -31.36 5.84 -4.29
N VAL A 80 -30.37 5.04 -3.89
CA VAL A 80 -30.43 3.57 -3.91
C VAL A 80 -31.07 3.03 -2.64
N TYR A 81 -30.65 3.51 -1.46
CA TYR A 81 -31.16 3.01 -0.18
C TYR A 81 -32.45 3.73 0.23
N LEU A 82 -33.61 3.15 -0.09
CA LEU A 82 -34.92 3.77 0.07
C LEU A 82 -35.43 3.76 1.52
N GLY A 83 -35.01 2.79 2.32
CA GLY A 83 -35.32 2.76 3.75
C GLY A 83 -35.33 1.36 4.33
N ILE A 84 -36.16 1.18 5.36
CA ILE A 84 -36.39 -0.10 6.03
C ILE A 84 -37.87 -0.41 5.94
N GLU A 85 -38.18 -1.67 5.70
CA GLU A 85 -39.53 -2.20 5.68
C GLU A 85 -39.77 -3.12 6.86
N GLU A 86 -40.99 -3.07 7.38
CA GLU A 86 -41.49 -4.03 8.36
C GLU A 86 -41.94 -5.29 7.65
N ILE A 87 -41.49 -6.43 8.16
CA ILE A 87 -41.97 -7.74 7.77
C ILE A 87 -43.00 -8.16 8.82
N VAL A 88 -44.23 -8.41 8.39
CA VAL A 88 -45.34 -8.75 9.29
C VAL A 88 -45.83 -10.19 9.09
N ASP A 89 -46.36 -10.78 10.16
CA ASP A 89 -47.09 -12.04 10.08
C ASP A 89 -48.55 -11.84 9.61
N HIS A 90 -49.30 -12.95 9.50
CA HIS A 90 -50.71 -12.95 9.09
C HIS A 90 -51.65 -12.19 10.05
N THR A 91 -51.20 -11.90 11.28
CA THR A 91 -51.95 -11.08 12.24
C THR A 91 -51.63 -9.58 12.11
N GLY A 92 -50.63 -9.24 11.29
CA GLY A 92 -50.14 -7.88 11.09
C GLY A 92 -49.16 -7.43 12.18
N GLN A 93 -48.64 -8.36 12.99
CA GLN A 93 -47.58 -8.10 13.95
C GLN A 93 -46.22 -8.07 13.23
N VAL A 94 -45.37 -7.10 13.55
CA VAL A 94 -44.00 -7.04 13.03
C VAL A 94 -43.17 -8.19 13.60
N VAL A 95 -42.61 -9.00 12.71
CA VAL A 95 -41.78 -10.16 13.04
C VAL A 95 -40.33 -9.99 12.63
N ASP A 96 -40.03 -9.11 11.67
CA ASP A 96 -38.68 -8.84 11.19
C ASP A 96 -38.59 -7.52 10.41
N HIS A 97 -37.40 -7.20 9.89
CA HIS A 97 -37.18 -6.04 9.03
C HIS A 97 -36.29 -6.38 7.83
N ALA A 98 -36.44 -5.61 6.75
CA ALA A 98 -35.54 -5.66 5.59
C ALA A 98 -35.10 -4.27 5.16
N VAL A 99 -33.94 -4.17 4.54
CA VAL A 99 -33.53 -2.97 3.80
C VAL A 99 -34.24 -2.98 2.46
N LEU A 100 -34.92 -1.87 2.14
CA LEU A 100 -35.50 -1.63 0.83
C LEU A 100 -34.53 -0.75 0.03
N MET A 101 -34.11 -1.26 -1.13
CA MET A 101 -33.21 -0.54 -2.02
C MET A 101 -33.59 -0.73 -3.49
N ARG A 102 -33.14 0.17 -4.36
CA ARG A 102 -33.27 0.00 -5.81
C ARG A 102 -32.39 -1.15 -6.28
N ARG A 103 -32.89 -1.94 -7.23
CA ARG A 103 -32.11 -2.97 -7.91
C ARG A 103 -31.09 -2.31 -8.84
N MET A 104 -29.81 -2.61 -8.63
CA MET A 104 -28.76 -2.18 -9.56
C MET A 104 -28.63 -3.17 -10.71
N PRO A 105 -28.49 -2.68 -11.96
CA PRO A 105 -28.32 -3.53 -13.12
C PRO A 105 -26.86 -4.00 -13.24
N ASP A 106 -26.66 -5.31 -13.37
CA ASP A 106 -25.33 -5.92 -13.39
C ASP A 106 -24.45 -5.45 -14.55
N ASP A 107 -25.04 -5.07 -15.68
CA ASP A 107 -24.32 -4.53 -16.84
C ASP A 107 -23.70 -3.16 -16.59
N ARG A 108 -24.06 -2.47 -15.50
CA ARG A 108 -23.44 -1.20 -15.07
C ARG A 108 -22.42 -1.37 -13.94
N ARG A 109 -22.23 -2.60 -13.42
CA ARG A 109 -21.24 -2.89 -12.39
C ARG A 109 -19.82 -2.67 -12.91
N LEU A 110 -18.96 -2.04 -12.12
CA LEU A 110 -17.61 -1.66 -12.53
C LEU A 110 -16.78 -2.87 -12.98
N THR A 111 -16.87 -4.00 -12.26
CA THR A 111 -16.22 -5.27 -12.69
C THR A 111 -16.71 -5.77 -14.04
N THR A 112 -18.02 -5.63 -14.33
CA THR A 112 -18.58 -6.03 -15.63
C THR A 112 -18.09 -5.11 -16.76
N LEU A 113 -18.09 -3.79 -16.54
CA LEU A 113 -17.60 -2.82 -17.52
C LEU A 113 -16.11 -2.98 -17.80
N VAL A 114 -15.30 -3.18 -16.75
CA VAL A 114 -13.86 -3.47 -16.86
C VAL A 114 -13.63 -4.76 -17.63
N GLY A 115 -14.37 -5.84 -17.32
CA GLY A 115 -14.27 -7.12 -18.02
C GLY A 115 -14.67 -7.05 -19.49
N ARG A 116 -15.48 -6.06 -19.89
CA ARG A 116 -15.84 -5.77 -21.29
C ARG A 116 -14.88 -4.79 -21.97
N HIS A 117 -13.86 -4.30 -21.25
CA HIS A 117 -12.95 -3.25 -21.72
C HIS A 117 -13.66 -1.95 -22.11
N GLU A 118 -14.75 -1.61 -21.43
CA GLU A 118 -15.41 -0.31 -21.60
C GLU A 118 -14.60 0.80 -20.92
N ASP A 119 -14.74 2.03 -21.42
CA ASP A 119 -14.11 3.20 -20.81
C ASP A 119 -14.87 3.58 -19.53
N VAL A 120 -14.17 3.45 -18.40
CA VAL A 120 -14.68 3.75 -17.07
C VAL A 120 -13.95 4.92 -16.41
N SER A 121 -13.03 5.61 -17.10
CA SER A 121 -12.20 6.66 -16.50
C SER A 121 -13.05 7.79 -15.91
N ALA A 122 -14.07 8.27 -16.63
CA ALA A 122 -14.98 9.30 -16.12
C ALA A 122 -15.78 8.82 -14.87
N CYS A 123 -16.17 7.55 -14.83
CA CYS A 123 -16.82 6.96 -13.66
C CYS A 123 -15.84 6.91 -12.48
N LEU A 124 -14.61 6.43 -12.68
CA LEU A 124 -13.59 6.33 -11.64
C LEU A 124 -13.20 7.70 -11.07
N THR A 125 -13.05 8.73 -11.91
CA THR A 125 -12.87 10.11 -11.44
C THR A 125 -14.03 10.54 -10.53
N ALA A 126 -15.27 10.21 -10.90
CA ALA A 126 -16.44 10.52 -10.09
C ALA A 126 -16.51 9.69 -8.79
N VAL A 127 -16.06 8.43 -8.82
CA VAL A 127 -15.94 7.57 -7.62
C VAL A 127 -14.92 8.18 -6.65
N ALA A 128 -13.73 8.52 -7.13
CA ALA A 128 -12.69 9.18 -6.35
C ALA A 128 -13.20 10.47 -5.70
N ARG A 129 -13.91 11.31 -6.46
CA ARG A 129 -14.53 12.54 -5.95
C ARG A 129 -15.58 12.26 -4.86
N THR A 130 -16.48 11.31 -5.09
CA THR A 130 -17.54 10.97 -4.11
C THR A 130 -16.94 10.48 -2.80
N ILE A 131 -15.91 9.63 -2.87
CA ILE A 131 -15.22 9.12 -1.67
C ILE A 131 -14.45 10.24 -0.97
N ALA A 132 -13.74 11.10 -1.70
CA ALA A 132 -13.04 12.25 -1.12
C ALA A 132 -13.99 13.20 -0.36
N VAL A 133 -15.18 13.49 -0.91
CA VAL A 133 -16.22 14.28 -0.23
C VAL A 133 -16.71 13.55 1.02
N CYS A 134 -16.99 12.25 0.93
CA CYS A 134 -17.40 11.46 2.09
C CYS A 134 -16.33 11.45 3.20
N HIS A 135 -15.05 11.27 2.85
CA HIS A 135 -13.94 11.33 3.80
C HIS A 135 -13.75 12.70 4.44
N ALA A 136 -13.97 13.78 3.68
CA ALA A 136 -13.93 15.14 4.23
C ALA A 136 -15.01 15.33 5.30
N ASP A 137 -16.24 14.89 5.01
CA ASP A 137 -17.41 15.04 5.89
C ASP A 137 -17.50 13.97 7.00
N SER A 138 -16.69 12.91 6.92
CA SER A 138 -16.72 11.81 7.89
C SER A 138 -16.28 12.24 9.30
N PRO A 139 -16.89 11.66 10.36
CA PRO A 139 -16.49 11.91 11.73
C PRO A 139 -15.01 11.60 11.97
N ARG A 140 -14.42 12.41 12.85
CA ARG A 140 -13.08 12.21 13.41
C ARG A 140 -13.19 12.27 14.92
N SER A 141 -12.56 11.34 15.61
CA SER A 141 -12.55 11.29 17.07
C SER A 141 -11.30 10.58 17.57
N ALA A 142 -10.96 10.77 18.86
CA ALA A 142 -9.84 10.04 19.46
C ALA A 142 -9.99 8.51 19.35
N ALA A 143 -11.22 7.99 19.39
CA ALA A 143 -11.49 6.57 19.21
C ALA A 143 -11.22 6.10 17.77
N ILE A 144 -11.59 6.92 16.77
CA ILE A 144 -11.28 6.66 15.36
C ILE A 144 -9.76 6.74 15.13
N SER A 145 -9.10 7.79 15.60
CA SER A 145 -7.65 7.95 15.48
C SER A 145 -6.84 6.82 16.13
N ALA A 146 -7.37 6.22 17.21
CA ALA A 146 -6.70 5.12 17.90
C ALA A 146 -6.55 3.86 17.01
N THR A 147 -7.43 3.65 16.03
CA THR A 147 -7.37 2.46 15.14
C THR A 147 -6.23 2.49 14.14
N ALA A 148 -5.60 3.65 13.94
CA ALA A 148 -4.48 3.83 13.03
C ALA A 148 -3.13 4.06 13.72
N THR A 149 -3.07 3.90 15.06
CA THR A 149 -1.80 3.92 15.78
C THR A 149 -0.90 2.77 15.30
N PRO A 150 0.43 2.89 15.40
CA PRO A 150 1.33 1.79 15.01
C PRO A 150 0.94 0.46 15.66
N GLU A 151 0.70 0.47 16.98
CA GLU A 151 0.23 -0.69 17.74
C GLU A 151 -1.08 -1.27 17.19
N ALA A 152 -2.07 -0.41 16.90
CA ALA A 152 -3.34 -0.87 16.34
C ALA A 152 -3.17 -1.50 14.95
N LEU A 153 -2.27 -0.96 14.12
CA LEU A 153 -1.98 -1.54 12.80
C LEU A 153 -1.23 -2.88 12.90
N HIS A 154 -0.30 -3.05 13.86
CA HIS A 154 0.29 -4.36 14.15
C HIS A 154 -0.79 -5.38 14.53
N GLN A 155 -1.67 -5.01 15.47
CA GLN A 155 -2.77 -5.88 15.89
C GLN A 155 -3.73 -6.20 14.74
N LEU A 156 -3.97 -5.24 13.84
CA LEU A 156 -4.83 -5.41 12.67
C LEU A 156 -4.27 -6.47 11.71
N TRP A 157 -2.97 -6.44 11.44
CA TRP A 157 -2.28 -7.49 10.66
C TRP A 157 -2.31 -8.83 11.39
N GLN A 158 -1.87 -8.85 12.65
CA GLN A 158 -1.78 -10.05 13.45
C GLN A 158 -3.12 -10.79 13.55
N HIS A 159 -4.22 -10.08 13.77
CA HIS A 159 -5.54 -10.69 13.85
C HIS A 159 -5.94 -11.42 12.55
N ASN A 160 -5.64 -10.84 11.37
CA ASN A 160 -5.93 -11.51 10.10
C ASN A 160 -5.06 -12.74 9.89
N LEU A 161 -3.78 -12.66 10.25
CA LEU A 161 -2.81 -13.75 10.11
C LEU A 161 -3.17 -14.93 11.03
N ASP A 162 -3.48 -14.65 12.30
CA ASP A 162 -3.91 -15.65 13.28
C ASP A 162 -5.17 -16.39 12.82
N GLU A 163 -6.20 -15.64 12.38
CA GLU A 163 -7.43 -16.24 11.85
C GLU A 163 -7.17 -17.11 10.62
N MET A 164 -6.27 -16.69 9.72
CA MET A 164 -5.91 -17.50 8.54
C MET A 164 -5.15 -18.77 8.92
N ALA A 165 -4.25 -18.71 9.90
CA ALA A 165 -3.53 -19.87 10.40
C ALA A 165 -4.47 -20.94 11.00
N GLU A 166 -5.60 -20.52 11.58
CA GLU A 166 -6.61 -21.42 12.14
C GLU A 166 -7.43 -22.18 11.08
N LEU A 167 -7.52 -21.68 9.83
CA LEU A 167 -8.36 -22.26 8.77
C LEU A 167 -7.87 -23.62 8.24
N ARG A 168 -6.63 -24.03 8.54
CA ARG A 168 -6.02 -25.33 8.13
C ARG A 168 -6.30 -25.68 6.66
N THR A 169 -5.70 -24.91 5.75
CA THR A 169 -5.82 -25.08 4.30
C THR A 169 -4.46 -25.43 3.66
N ASP A 170 -4.48 -26.14 2.54
CA ASP A 170 -3.29 -26.42 1.72
C ASP A 170 -2.97 -25.27 0.75
N VAL A 171 -3.77 -24.20 0.71
CA VAL A 171 -3.56 -23.03 -0.16
C VAL A 171 -2.42 -22.12 0.32
N VAL A 172 -2.23 -22.07 1.63
CA VAL A 172 -1.21 -21.26 2.29
C VAL A 172 0.03 -22.13 2.46
N GLU A 173 1.14 -21.69 1.88
CA GLU A 173 2.38 -22.48 1.91
C GLU A 173 3.05 -22.41 3.29
N PRO A 174 3.81 -23.44 3.70
CA PRO A 174 4.54 -23.42 4.97
C PRO A 174 5.48 -22.21 5.08
N GLY A 175 5.36 -21.43 6.16
CA GLY A 175 6.16 -20.22 6.42
C GLY A 175 5.71 -18.98 5.66
N GLU A 176 4.69 -19.07 4.80
CA GLU A 176 4.24 -17.92 4.00
C GLU A 176 3.60 -16.81 4.85
N LEU A 177 2.79 -17.17 5.86
CA LEU A 177 2.19 -16.18 6.75
C LEU A 177 3.27 -15.51 7.61
N ASP A 178 4.28 -16.26 8.05
CA ASP A 178 5.42 -15.73 8.80
C ASP A 178 6.20 -14.72 7.93
N ASP A 179 6.46 -15.05 6.66
CA ASP A 179 7.11 -14.13 5.71
C ASP A 179 6.30 -12.84 5.49
N ILE A 180 4.97 -12.96 5.37
CA ILE A 180 4.04 -11.83 5.25
C ILE A 180 4.08 -10.97 6.51
N GLU A 181 4.01 -11.60 7.68
CA GLU A 181 4.08 -10.95 8.99
C GLU A 181 5.38 -10.16 9.13
N ASP A 182 6.52 -10.80 8.88
CA ASP A 182 7.85 -10.19 9.00
C ASP A 182 7.99 -8.96 8.09
N MET A 183 7.49 -9.02 6.86
CA MET A 183 7.53 -7.89 5.93
C MET A 183 6.59 -6.75 6.37
N ALA A 184 5.38 -7.08 6.80
CA ALA A 184 4.40 -6.09 7.26
C ALA A 184 4.87 -5.39 8.54
N HIS A 185 5.33 -6.15 9.54
CA HIS A 185 5.81 -5.61 10.81
C HIS A 185 7.11 -4.81 10.64
N ARG A 186 8.08 -5.30 9.85
CA ARG A 186 9.28 -4.51 9.52
C ARG A 186 8.91 -3.16 8.87
N TYR A 187 7.83 -3.11 8.09
CA TYR A 187 7.36 -1.84 7.54
C TYR A 187 6.82 -0.91 8.63
N LEU A 188 5.95 -1.40 9.50
CA LEU A 188 5.33 -0.61 10.55
C LEU A 188 6.35 -0.10 11.58
N ASP A 189 7.28 -0.96 12.01
CA ASP A 189 8.32 -0.65 12.99
C ASP A 189 9.16 0.58 12.60
N GLY A 190 9.47 0.72 11.31
CA GLY A 190 10.27 1.83 10.81
C GLY A 190 9.49 3.11 10.50
N ARG A 191 8.15 3.09 10.57
CA ARG A 191 7.26 4.12 9.97
C ARG A 191 6.35 4.78 11.00
N THR A 192 6.68 4.66 12.29
CA THR A 192 5.94 5.32 13.38
C THR A 192 5.69 6.80 13.10
N SER A 193 6.72 7.57 12.70
CA SER A 193 6.57 9.01 12.42
C SER A 193 5.64 9.31 11.23
N LEU A 194 5.60 8.45 10.21
CA LEU A 194 4.66 8.56 9.11
C LEU A 194 3.23 8.39 9.62
N LEU A 195 2.97 7.31 10.35
CA LEU A 195 1.64 6.95 10.84
C LEU A 195 1.09 7.98 11.84
N GLU A 196 1.93 8.42 12.79
CA GLU A 196 1.58 9.49 13.73
C GLU A 196 1.24 10.79 13.02
N ARG A 197 1.97 11.13 11.95
CA ARG A 197 1.68 12.30 11.15
C ARG A 197 0.34 12.17 10.43
N ARG A 198 0.00 10.98 9.92
CA ARG A 198 -1.31 10.77 9.28
C ARG A 198 -2.46 10.97 10.24
N ILE A 199 -2.29 10.51 11.48
CA ILE A 199 -3.23 10.79 12.58
C ILE A 199 -3.32 12.30 12.85
N SER A 200 -2.20 12.99 13.02
CA SER A 200 -2.20 14.43 13.34
C SER A 200 -2.76 15.30 12.23
N ASP A 201 -2.56 14.90 10.98
CA ASP A 201 -3.03 15.59 9.79
C ASP A 201 -4.52 15.30 9.51
N GLY A 202 -5.15 14.40 10.29
CA GLY A 202 -6.59 14.16 10.24
C GLY A 202 -7.04 13.17 9.17
N TRP A 203 -6.16 12.27 8.74
CA TRP A 203 -6.42 11.28 7.68
C TRP A 203 -7.12 10.02 8.16
N ILE A 204 -7.49 9.93 9.44
CA ILE A 204 -8.17 8.77 10.01
C ILE A 204 -9.66 9.07 10.18
N VAL A 205 -10.50 8.34 9.47
CA VAL A 205 -11.93 8.64 9.30
C VAL A 205 -12.79 7.40 9.44
N ASP A 206 -14.09 7.62 9.57
CA ASP A 206 -15.09 6.58 9.36
C ASP A 206 -15.34 6.38 7.84
N GLY A 207 -14.56 5.47 7.22
CA GLY A 207 -14.51 5.23 5.78
C GLY A 207 -15.64 4.33 5.25
N HIS A 208 -15.41 3.66 4.12
CA HIS A 208 -16.30 2.65 3.54
C HIS A 208 -16.13 1.27 4.18
N GLY A 209 -14.88 0.84 4.41
CA GLY A 209 -14.51 -0.41 5.07
C GLY A 209 -14.34 -1.62 4.13
N ASP A 210 -15.13 -1.69 3.05
CA ASP A 210 -15.13 -2.80 2.08
C ASP A 210 -15.33 -2.32 0.63
N LEU A 211 -14.55 -1.32 0.20
CA LEU A 211 -14.74 -0.69 -1.12
C LEU A 211 -14.14 -1.56 -2.23
N ILE A 212 -14.95 -2.41 -2.86
CA ILE A 212 -14.55 -3.26 -4.00
C ILE A 212 -15.28 -2.87 -5.28
N ALA A 213 -14.71 -3.24 -6.43
CA ALA A 213 -15.26 -2.88 -7.74
C ALA A 213 -16.63 -3.55 -7.99
N ASP A 214 -16.89 -4.70 -7.35
CA ASP A 214 -18.19 -5.36 -7.46
C ASP A 214 -19.33 -4.52 -6.88
N ASP A 215 -19.06 -3.61 -5.94
CA ASP A 215 -20.10 -2.79 -5.29
C ASP A 215 -20.17 -1.36 -5.85
N VAL A 216 -19.46 -1.10 -6.95
CA VAL A 216 -19.49 0.17 -7.67
C VAL A 216 -20.27 0.01 -8.97
N PHE A 217 -21.26 0.86 -9.19
CA PHE A 217 -22.07 0.90 -10.41
C PHE A 217 -21.91 2.26 -11.11
N CYS A 218 -21.59 2.23 -12.39
CA CYS A 218 -21.28 3.42 -13.17
C CYS A 218 -22.48 3.91 -13.96
N PHE A 219 -23.04 5.07 -13.60
CA PHE A 219 -24.11 5.75 -14.35
C PHE A 219 -23.65 7.10 -14.90
N ASP A 220 -24.37 7.61 -15.89
CA ASP A 220 -24.07 8.87 -16.56
C ASP A 220 -24.29 10.08 -15.61
N ASP A 221 -25.15 9.92 -14.60
CA ASP A 221 -25.42 10.92 -13.56
C ASP A 221 -24.52 10.78 -12.32
N GLY A 222 -23.57 9.84 -12.34
CA GLY A 222 -22.60 9.58 -11.27
C GLY A 222 -22.62 8.13 -10.79
N PRO A 223 -21.60 7.71 -10.03
CA PRO A 223 -21.51 6.35 -9.55
C PRO A 223 -22.52 6.09 -8.42
N ARG A 224 -22.84 4.81 -8.19
CA ARG A 224 -23.46 4.32 -6.97
C ARG A 224 -22.51 3.32 -6.32
N ILE A 225 -22.07 3.65 -5.11
CA ILE A 225 -21.17 2.83 -4.29
C ILE A 225 -22.01 2.23 -3.17
N LEU A 226 -21.98 0.91 -3.04
CA LEU A 226 -22.81 0.13 -2.13
C LEU A 226 -21.94 -0.68 -1.15
N ASP A 227 -22.61 -1.35 -0.22
CA ASP A 227 -22.04 -2.31 0.73
C ASP A 227 -20.95 -1.75 1.66
N CYS A 228 -21.12 -0.50 2.09
CA CYS A 228 -20.37 0.07 3.19
C CYS A 228 -20.57 -0.74 4.47
N LEU A 229 -19.46 -1.13 5.10
CA LEU A 229 -19.41 -2.12 6.19
C LEU A 229 -20.21 -1.67 7.42
N GLU A 230 -21.33 -2.34 7.70
CA GLU A 230 -22.31 -1.86 8.69
C GLU A 230 -22.20 -2.49 10.09
N PHE A 231 -21.46 -3.60 10.22
CA PHE A 231 -21.49 -4.44 11.43
C PHE A 231 -20.36 -4.23 12.41
N ASP A 232 -19.22 -3.67 11.98
CA ASP A 232 -18.10 -3.36 12.85
C ASP A 232 -17.55 -1.96 12.53
N ASP A 233 -17.59 -1.07 13.51
CA ASP A 233 -17.08 0.29 13.33
C ASP A 233 -15.55 0.30 13.23
N VAL A 234 -14.84 -0.56 13.96
CA VAL A 234 -13.38 -0.60 13.98
C VAL A 234 -12.81 -1.08 12.64
N LEU A 235 -13.49 -2.01 11.96
CA LEU A 235 -13.09 -2.44 10.61
C LEU A 235 -13.32 -1.36 9.54
N ARG A 236 -14.21 -0.40 9.81
CA ARG A 236 -14.52 0.72 8.91
C ARG A 236 -13.68 1.97 9.22
N TRP A 237 -13.23 2.11 10.47
CA TRP A 237 -12.39 3.22 10.91
C TRP A 237 -10.93 2.99 10.56
N GLY A 238 -10.36 3.92 9.81
CA GLY A 238 -8.95 3.79 9.45
C GLY A 238 -8.47 4.96 8.62
N ASP A 239 -7.25 4.80 8.15
CA ASP A 239 -6.65 5.75 7.24
C ASP A 239 -7.44 5.83 5.92
N VAL A 240 -7.65 7.03 5.40
CA VAL A 240 -8.32 7.21 4.11
C VAL A 240 -7.65 6.42 2.97
N LEU A 241 -6.32 6.27 3.02
CA LEU A 241 -5.57 5.51 2.01
C LEU A 241 -5.81 4.00 2.16
N LEU A 242 -6.04 3.53 3.39
CA LEU A 242 -6.43 2.14 3.63
C LEU A 242 -7.82 1.82 3.09
N ASP A 243 -8.71 2.82 3.04
CA ASP A 243 -10.05 2.66 2.49
C ASP A 243 -10.04 2.64 0.95
N VAL A 244 -9.46 3.65 0.31
CA VAL A 244 -9.36 3.72 -1.17
C VAL A 244 -8.40 2.69 -1.75
N GLY A 245 -7.37 2.29 -0.99
CA GLY A 245 -6.45 1.21 -1.36
C GLY A 245 -7.16 -0.12 -1.57
N PHE A 246 -8.38 -0.29 -1.03
CA PHE A 246 -9.19 -1.48 -1.29
C PHE A 246 -9.64 -1.54 -2.75
N LEU A 247 -10.23 -0.46 -3.28
CA LEU A 247 -10.65 -0.43 -4.69
C LEU A 247 -9.46 -0.48 -5.64
N ALA A 248 -8.37 0.20 -5.31
CA ALA A 248 -7.15 0.15 -6.11
C ALA A 248 -6.61 -1.29 -6.20
N MET A 249 -6.54 -2.00 -5.07
CA MET A 249 -6.10 -3.41 -5.04
C MET A 249 -7.06 -4.30 -5.85
N ASP A 250 -8.36 -4.08 -5.75
CA ASP A 250 -9.36 -4.87 -6.47
C ASP A 250 -9.33 -4.60 -7.99
N LEU A 251 -9.11 -3.35 -8.41
CA LEU A 251 -8.88 -2.97 -9.81
C LEU A 251 -7.64 -3.65 -10.40
N GLU A 252 -6.54 -3.73 -9.63
CA GLU A 252 -5.37 -4.50 -10.02
C GLU A 252 -5.67 -6.00 -10.13
N HIS A 253 -6.45 -6.54 -9.19
CA HIS A 253 -6.82 -7.95 -9.16
C HIS A 253 -7.63 -8.35 -10.40
N ILE A 254 -8.51 -7.48 -10.89
CA ILE A 254 -9.28 -7.69 -12.13
C ILE A 254 -8.49 -7.29 -13.40
N GLY A 255 -7.19 -7.03 -13.28
CA GLY A 255 -6.26 -6.85 -14.40
C GLY A 255 -6.12 -5.42 -14.92
N ARG A 256 -6.47 -4.41 -14.12
CA ARG A 256 -6.39 -2.98 -14.50
C ARG A 256 -5.56 -2.13 -13.52
N PRO A 257 -4.24 -2.37 -13.41
CA PRO A 257 -3.35 -1.52 -12.61
C PRO A 257 -3.27 -0.07 -13.09
N ASP A 258 -3.51 0.16 -14.38
CA ASP A 258 -3.63 1.50 -14.96
C ASP A 258 -4.80 2.29 -14.34
N LEU A 259 -5.96 1.63 -14.15
CA LEU A 259 -7.11 2.25 -13.52
C LEU A 259 -6.94 2.42 -12.01
N ALA A 260 -6.23 1.50 -11.35
CA ALA A 260 -5.91 1.62 -9.94
C ALA A 260 -5.06 2.87 -9.67
N ALA A 261 -4.01 3.08 -10.47
CA ALA A 261 -3.17 4.27 -10.40
C ALA A 261 -3.97 5.55 -10.70
N GLU A 262 -4.75 5.57 -11.79
CA GLU A 262 -5.61 6.70 -12.14
C GLU A 262 -6.60 7.05 -11.01
N PHE A 263 -7.21 6.04 -10.39
CA PHE A 263 -8.14 6.23 -9.28
C PHE A 263 -7.47 6.86 -8.05
N LEU A 264 -6.29 6.38 -7.66
CA LEU A 264 -5.53 6.94 -6.53
C LEU A 264 -5.07 8.38 -6.81
N ASP A 265 -4.65 8.68 -8.04
CA ASP A 265 -4.26 10.02 -8.47
C ASP A 265 -5.44 11.00 -8.37
N HIS A 266 -6.61 10.65 -8.94
CA HIS A 266 -7.82 11.46 -8.83
C HIS A 266 -8.25 11.65 -7.38
N TYR A 267 -8.15 10.59 -6.56
CA TYR A 267 -8.49 10.70 -5.15
C TYR A 267 -7.56 11.69 -4.43
N GLY A 268 -6.24 11.62 -4.67
CA GLY A 268 -5.27 12.57 -4.14
C GLY A 268 -5.57 14.00 -4.58
N GLU A 269 -5.93 14.21 -5.85
CA GLU A 269 -6.32 15.53 -6.37
C GLU A 269 -7.55 16.12 -5.65
N PHE A 270 -8.62 15.33 -5.48
CA PHE A 270 -9.85 15.82 -4.85
C PHE A 270 -9.77 15.96 -3.32
N SER A 271 -9.00 15.10 -2.66
CA SER A 271 -8.86 15.11 -1.20
C SER A 271 -7.75 16.06 -0.71
N GLY A 272 -6.78 16.40 -1.57
CA GLY A 272 -5.55 17.10 -1.18
C GLY A 272 -4.62 16.22 -0.35
N GLU A 273 -4.86 14.91 -0.33
CA GLU A 273 -4.06 13.92 0.37
C GLU A 273 -2.79 13.59 -0.43
N THR A 274 -1.67 13.44 0.28
CA THR A 274 -0.40 13.03 -0.32
C THR A 274 0.19 11.90 0.51
N HIS A 275 0.58 10.82 -0.16
CA HIS A 275 1.21 9.66 0.46
C HIS A 275 2.49 9.27 -0.28
N CYS A 276 3.37 8.55 0.43
CA CYS A 276 4.46 7.84 -0.21
C CYS A 276 3.94 6.55 -0.83
N ALA A 277 4.52 6.15 -1.97
CA ALA A 277 4.12 4.92 -2.67
C ALA A 277 4.19 3.67 -1.77
N SER A 278 5.18 3.63 -0.87
CA SER A 278 5.37 2.51 0.04
C SER A 278 4.18 2.27 0.97
N LEU A 279 3.49 3.33 1.39
CA LEU A 279 2.30 3.22 2.25
C LEU A 279 1.09 2.72 1.47
N ALA A 280 0.90 3.18 0.23
CA ALA A 280 -0.14 2.68 -0.65
C ALA A 280 0.02 1.17 -0.86
N HIS A 281 1.22 0.72 -1.21
CA HIS A 281 1.53 -0.71 -1.33
C HIS A 281 1.25 -1.46 -0.02
N HIS A 282 1.71 -0.96 1.14
CA HIS A 282 1.46 -1.62 2.42
C HIS A 282 -0.05 -1.80 2.71
N TYR A 283 -0.87 -0.78 2.46
CA TYR A 283 -2.32 -0.87 2.66
C TYR A 283 -3.03 -1.73 1.62
N MET A 284 -2.61 -1.70 0.36
CA MET A 284 -3.11 -2.61 -0.68
C MET A 284 -2.78 -4.06 -0.34
N ALA A 285 -1.58 -4.33 0.18
CA ALA A 285 -1.20 -5.66 0.65
C ALA A 285 -2.13 -6.16 1.76
N TYR A 286 -2.41 -5.32 2.75
CA TYR A 286 -3.35 -5.64 3.82
C TYR A 286 -4.74 -6.00 3.26
N ARG A 287 -5.26 -5.20 2.31
CA ARG A 287 -6.57 -5.48 1.69
C ARG A 287 -6.57 -6.78 0.88
N ALA A 288 -5.48 -7.08 0.18
CA ALA A 288 -5.31 -8.36 -0.50
C ALA A 288 -5.31 -9.52 0.51
N LEU A 289 -4.63 -9.41 1.67
CA LEU A 289 -4.69 -10.41 2.74
C LEU A 289 -6.12 -10.63 3.25
N VAL A 290 -6.88 -9.55 3.47
CA VAL A 290 -8.30 -9.63 3.86
C VAL A 290 -9.11 -10.40 2.80
N ARG A 291 -8.92 -10.14 1.51
CA ARG A 291 -9.61 -10.86 0.43
C ARG A 291 -9.19 -12.31 0.31
N ALA A 292 -7.92 -12.63 0.57
CA ALA A 292 -7.46 -14.00 0.67
C ALA A 292 -8.20 -14.75 1.78
N LYS A 293 -8.23 -14.18 2.99
CA LYS A 293 -8.96 -14.75 4.15
C LYS A 293 -10.44 -14.96 3.85
N VAL A 294 -11.11 -13.95 3.30
CA VAL A 294 -12.54 -14.03 2.95
C VAL A 294 -12.79 -15.12 1.89
N SER A 295 -11.89 -15.28 0.93
CA SER A 295 -11.99 -16.34 -0.09
C SER A 295 -11.84 -17.73 0.53
N LEU A 296 -10.89 -17.93 1.44
CA LEU A 296 -10.74 -19.20 2.18
C LEU A 296 -11.97 -19.54 3.00
N LEU A 297 -12.60 -18.55 3.66
CA LEU A 297 -13.83 -18.73 4.44
C LEU A 297 -15.03 -19.18 3.59
N LYS A 298 -15.03 -18.88 2.28
CA LYS A 298 -16.06 -19.34 1.33
C LYS A 298 -15.88 -20.82 0.93
N GLY A 299 -14.75 -21.42 1.27
CA GLY A 299 -14.44 -22.83 1.08
C GLY A 299 -13.70 -23.16 -0.23
N PRO A 300 -13.42 -24.46 -0.47
CA PRO A 300 -12.41 -24.90 -1.46
C PRO A 300 -12.64 -24.46 -2.91
N SER A 301 -13.88 -24.12 -3.29
CA SER A 301 -14.18 -23.59 -4.62
C SER A 301 -13.54 -22.22 -4.90
N HIS A 302 -13.05 -21.53 -3.87
CA HIS A 302 -12.43 -20.21 -3.96
C HIS A 302 -10.91 -20.24 -3.67
N ASP A 303 -10.30 -21.42 -3.57
CA ASP A 303 -8.88 -21.59 -3.25
C ASP A 303 -7.96 -20.89 -4.26
N HIS A 304 -8.31 -20.92 -5.55
CA HIS A 304 -7.55 -20.21 -6.59
C HIS A 304 -7.57 -18.69 -6.39
N ALA A 305 -8.73 -18.12 -6.03
CA ALA A 305 -8.85 -16.70 -5.74
C ALA A 305 -8.04 -16.34 -4.48
N ALA A 306 -8.14 -17.15 -3.42
CA ALA A 306 -7.35 -16.97 -2.20
C ALA A 306 -5.84 -16.94 -2.48
N ARG A 307 -5.34 -17.90 -3.28
CA ARG A 307 -3.95 -17.95 -3.72
C ARG A 307 -3.53 -16.70 -4.48
N SER A 308 -4.33 -16.26 -5.44
CA SER A 308 -4.05 -15.05 -6.22
C SER A 308 -3.98 -13.79 -5.36
N TYR A 309 -4.83 -13.67 -4.33
CA TYR A 309 -4.77 -12.54 -3.39
C TYR A 309 -3.55 -12.61 -2.46
N LEU A 310 -3.13 -13.80 -2.03
CA LEU A 310 -1.88 -13.95 -1.27
C LEU A 310 -0.66 -13.57 -2.11
N ASP A 311 -0.64 -13.95 -3.40
CA ASP A 311 0.43 -13.54 -4.32
C ASP A 311 0.45 -12.02 -4.51
N GLN A 312 -0.72 -11.40 -4.65
CA GLN A 312 -0.87 -9.94 -4.73
C GLN A 312 -0.39 -9.26 -3.43
N CYS A 313 -0.80 -9.77 -2.26
CA CYS A 313 -0.34 -9.29 -0.95
C CYS A 313 1.19 -9.29 -0.88
N ARG A 314 1.81 -10.42 -1.22
CA ARG A 314 3.27 -10.56 -1.23
C ARG A 314 3.93 -9.61 -2.23
N SER A 315 3.36 -9.44 -3.42
CA SER A 315 3.85 -8.51 -4.43
C SER A 315 3.86 -7.08 -3.91
N HIS A 316 2.77 -6.61 -3.30
CA HIS A 316 2.74 -5.27 -2.71
C HIS A 316 3.67 -5.13 -1.50
N LEU A 317 3.82 -6.15 -0.64
CA LEU A 317 4.79 -6.08 0.45
C LEU A 317 6.24 -5.97 -0.06
N LEU A 318 6.55 -6.57 -1.21
CA LEU A 318 7.85 -6.44 -1.87
C LEU A 318 8.06 -5.05 -2.48
N GLU A 319 7.08 -4.54 -3.23
CA GLU A 319 7.15 -3.20 -3.84
C GLU A 319 7.08 -2.08 -2.80
N GLY A 320 6.40 -2.30 -1.67
CA GLY A 320 6.28 -1.37 -0.55
C GLY A 320 7.51 -1.34 0.37
N ARG A 321 8.58 -2.08 0.07
CA ARG A 321 9.82 -2.03 0.84
C ARG A 321 10.46 -0.64 0.71
N VAL A 322 10.92 -0.13 1.84
CA VAL A 322 11.74 1.07 1.88
C VAL A 322 13.19 0.65 1.73
N HIS A 323 13.93 1.26 0.82
CA HIS A 323 15.32 0.89 0.51
C HIS A 323 16.32 1.94 0.97
N LEU A 324 17.46 1.49 1.50
CA LEU A 324 18.65 2.31 1.68
C LEU A 324 19.78 1.73 0.83
N VAL A 325 19.96 2.32 -0.36
CA VAL A 325 20.99 1.91 -1.32
C VAL A 325 22.23 2.75 -1.13
N VAL A 326 23.40 2.12 -1.07
CA VAL A 326 24.68 2.82 -0.96
C VAL A 326 25.43 2.65 -2.27
N VAL A 327 25.62 3.74 -3.01
CA VAL A 327 26.43 3.74 -4.24
C VAL A 327 27.79 4.37 -3.93
N GLY A 328 28.78 3.51 -3.73
CA GLY A 328 30.13 3.90 -3.32
C GLY A 328 31.25 3.52 -4.29
N GLY A 329 32.49 3.91 -3.97
CA GLY A 329 33.67 3.75 -4.84
C GLY A 329 34.51 5.02 -5.05
N LEU A 330 35.67 4.86 -5.67
CA LEU A 330 36.64 5.94 -5.85
C LEU A 330 36.14 7.05 -6.79
N PRO A 331 36.66 8.29 -6.71
CA PRO A 331 36.35 9.32 -7.69
C PRO A 331 36.63 8.85 -9.12
N GLY A 332 35.75 9.18 -10.06
CA GLY A 332 35.90 8.77 -11.47
C GLY A 332 35.32 7.40 -11.83
N THR A 333 34.86 6.61 -10.85
CA THR A 333 34.28 5.28 -11.13
C THR A 333 32.84 5.28 -11.65
N GLY A 334 32.14 6.41 -11.63
CA GLY A 334 30.77 6.53 -12.18
C GLY A 334 29.63 6.45 -11.16
N LYS A 335 29.91 6.54 -9.85
CA LYS A 335 28.91 6.53 -8.77
C LYS A 335 27.71 7.45 -9.00
N SER A 336 27.97 8.75 -9.19
CA SER A 336 26.90 9.75 -9.34
C SER A 336 26.05 9.48 -10.57
N THR A 337 26.66 8.99 -11.65
CA THR A 337 25.94 8.57 -12.86
C THR A 337 25.04 7.37 -12.57
N LEU A 338 25.53 6.34 -11.86
CA LEU A 338 24.75 5.18 -11.49
C LEU A 338 23.62 5.53 -10.50
N ALA A 339 23.94 6.26 -9.43
CA ALA A 339 23.00 6.66 -8.40
C ALA A 339 21.84 7.49 -8.98
N THR A 340 22.14 8.42 -9.89
CA THR A 340 21.10 9.22 -10.57
C THR A 340 20.23 8.36 -11.47
N ALA A 341 20.82 7.49 -12.30
CA ALA A 341 20.03 6.64 -13.19
C ALA A 341 19.12 5.65 -12.44
N ILE A 342 19.61 5.09 -11.33
CA ILE A 342 18.78 4.23 -10.46
C ILE A 342 17.70 5.06 -9.78
N GLY A 343 18.04 6.26 -9.27
CA GLY A 343 17.10 7.18 -8.64
C GLY A 343 15.96 7.56 -9.59
N ASP A 344 16.27 7.93 -10.83
CA ASP A 344 15.29 8.28 -11.86
C ASP A 344 14.40 7.09 -12.24
N GLN A 345 14.96 5.88 -12.34
CA GLN A 345 14.20 4.69 -12.72
C GLN A 345 13.30 4.16 -11.60
N LEU A 346 13.73 4.28 -10.33
CA LEU A 346 13.00 3.74 -9.17
C LEU A 346 12.23 4.81 -8.38
N GLY A 347 12.41 6.09 -8.69
CA GLY A 347 11.83 7.20 -7.93
C GLY A 347 12.48 7.42 -6.55
N PHE A 348 13.70 6.93 -6.32
CA PHE A 348 14.37 7.04 -5.01
C PHE A 348 15.10 8.38 -4.84
N VAL A 349 15.12 8.90 -3.62
CA VAL A 349 15.80 10.17 -3.31
C VAL A 349 17.31 9.97 -3.26
N VAL A 350 18.04 10.68 -4.13
CA VAL A 350 19.51 10.62 -4.17
C VAL A 350 20.12 11.69 -3.26
N LEU A 351 20.86 11.27 -2.23
CA LEU A 351 21.60 12.14 -1.33
C LEU A 351 23.11 12.08 -1.64
N ARG A 352 23.67 13.21 -2.07
CA ARG A 352 25.06 13.30 -2.56
C ARG A 352 25.99 13.94 -1.54
N SER A 353 27.11 13.29 -1.22
CA SER A 353 28.09 13.84 -0.26
C SER A 353 28.76 15.12 -0.74
N ASP A 354 28.99 15.27 -2.05
CA ASP A 354 29.63 16.47 -2.62
C ASP A 354 28.71 17.72 -2.48
N GLU A 355 27.40 17.56 -2.66
CA GLU A 355 26.41 18.63 -2.48
C GLU A 355 26.25 18.99 -1.01
N THR A 356 26.08 18.00 -0.13
CA THR A 356 25.99 18.21 1.32
C THR A 356 27.24 18.91 1.88
N ARG A 357 28.43 18.54 1.40
CA ARG A 357 29.70 19.15 1.81
C ARG A 357 29.79 20.63 1.42
N LYS A 358 29.30 20.98 0.22
CA LYS A 358 29.27 22.38 -0.24
C LYS A 358 28.28 23.21 0.56
N GLU A 359 27.10 22.66 0.83
CA GLU A 359 26.08 23.29 1.66
C GLU A 359 26.62 23.60 3.07
N LEU A 360 27.26 22.63 3.72
CA LEU A 360 27.92 22.82 5.03
C LEU A 360 28.99 23.91 5.02
N ALA A 361 29.67 24.10 3.89
CA ALA A 361 30.68 25.15 3.71
C ALA A 361 30.09 26.51 3.31
N GLY A 362 28.77 26.64 3.20
CA GLY A 362 28.09 27.86 2.76
C GLY A 362 28.34 28.19 1.28
N LEU A 363 28.68 27.20 0.47
CA LEU A 363 28.95 27.32 -0.96
C LEU A 363 27.70 26.93 -1.76
N SER A 364 27.48 27.57 -2.91
CA SER A 364 26.46 27.09 -3.84
C SER A 364 26.91 25.78 -4.48
N ALA A 365 25.96 24.95 -4.95
CA ALA A 365 26.29 23.68 -5.62
C ALA A 365 27.26 23.84 -6.81
N ARG A 366 27.25 25.01 -7.45
CA ARG A 366 28.10 25.36 -8.62
C ARG A 366 29.45 25.97 -8.24
N ASP A 367 29.65 26.36 -6.99
CA ASP A 367 30.95 26.89 -6.56
C ASP A 367 31.95 25.73 -6.44
N SER A 368 33.07 25.84 -7.16
CA SER A 368 34.21 24.92 -7.03
C SER A 368 35.33 25.60 -6.24
N ARG A 369 35.75 24.96 -5.15
CA ARG A 369 36.94 25.35 -4.39
C ARG A 369 37.83 24.13 -4.19
N PRO A 370 38.78 23.86 -5.11
CA PRO A 370 39.62 22.68 -5.01
C PRO A 370 40.51 22.78 -3.76
N SER A 371 40.26 21.91 -2.77
CA SER A 371 41.13 21.72 -1.60
C SER A 371 41.84 20.37 -1.69
N ALA A 372 43.02 20.25 -1.10
CA ALA A 372 43.72 18.97 -1.04
C ALA A 372 42.94 17.97 -0.15
N TYR A 373 43.00 16.67 -0.47
CA TYR A 373 42.42 15.62 0.38
C TYR A 373 43.01 15.68 1.79
N GLY A 374 42.16 15.67 2.83
CA GLY A 374 42.55 15.88 4.21
C GLY A 374 42.55 17.35 4.68
N HIS A 375 42.24 18.31 3.81
CA HIS A 375 42.20 19.74 4.13
C HIS A 375 40.96 20.43 3.55
N GLY A 376 40.55 21.55 4.16
CA GLY A 376 39.41 22.34 3.70
C GLY A 376 38.13 21.52 3.66
N LEU A 377 37.51 21.40 2.49
CA LEU A 377 36.28 20.63 2.29
C LEU A 377 36.45 19.12 2.58
N TYR A 378 37.67 18.59 2.46
CA TYR A 378 37.97 17.18 2.71
C TYR A 378 38.75 16.95 4.02
N SER A 379 38.65 17.87 4.98
CA SER A 379 39.18 17.62 6.34
C SER A 379 38.41 16.48 7.02
N ALA A 380 38.99 15.88 8.05
CA ALA A 380 38.32 14.84 8.84
C ALA A 380 37.02 15.39 9.45
N GLU A 381 37.08 16.57 10.07
CA GLU A 381 35.92 17.25 10.67
C GLU A 381 34.80 17.51 9.65
N MET A 382 35.14 18.01 8.46
CA MET A 382 34.14 18.27 7.42
C MET A 382 33.57 16.98 6.83
N THR A 383 34.40 15.94 6.70
CA THR A 383 33.95 14.61 6.28
C THR A 383 32.95 14.06 7.28
N ASP A 384 33.26 14.15 8.58
CA ASP A 384 32.39 13.65 9.65
C ASP A 384 31.06 14.39 9.65
N ALA A 385 31.08 15.73 9.63
CA ALA A 385 29.86 16.53 9.54
C ALA A 385 29.03 16.21 8.27
N THR A 386 29.68 15.93 7.14
CA THR A 386 29.00 15.58 5.88
C THR A 386 28.26 14.25 6.01
N TYR A 387 28.92 13.21 6.53
CA TYR A 387 28.28 11.89 6.67
C TYR A 387 27.22 11.89 7.77
N GLU A 388 27.42 12.60 8.88
CA GLU A 388 26.38 12.80 9.90
C GLU A 388 25.12 13.44 9.31
N MET A 389 25.28 14.53 8.55
CA MET A 389 24.15 15.19 7.89
C MET A 389 23.44 14.29 6.86
N LEU A 390 24.19 13.47 6.11
CA LEU A 390 23.62 12.49 5.19
C LEU A 390 22.78 11.45 5.94
N LEU A 391 23.28 10.90 7.05
CA LEU A 391 22.57 9.94 7.89
C LEU A 391 21.30 10.55 8.49
N ASP A 392 21.35 11.80 8.97
CA ASP A 392 20.20 12.50 9.53
C ASP A 392 19.10 12.76 8.49
N ARG A 393 19.48 13.15 7.26
CA ARG A 393 18.56 13.31 6.13
C ARG A 393 17.92 11.98 5.75
N ALA A 394 18.72 10.93 5.61
CA ALA A 394 18.22 9.61 5.28
C ALA A 394 17.27 9.09 6.36
N ARG A 395 17.61 9.22 7.65
CA ARG A 395 16.74 8.83 8.76
C ARG A 395 15.35 9.48 8.66
N SER A 396 15.31 10.76 8.35
CA SER A 396 14.06 11.50 8.21
C SER A 396 13.22 11.06 7.00
N LEU A 397 13.87 10.69 5.89
CA LEU A 397 13.21 10.21 4.67
C LEU A 397 12.69 8.77 4.84
N LEU A 398 13.54 7.86 5.34
CA LEU A 398 13.19 6.46 5.58
C LEU A 398 12.02 6.34 6.57
N ALA A 399 12.01 7.14 7.64
CA ALA A 399 10.90 7.18 8.61
C ALA A 399 9.57 7.68 8.01
N ARG A 400 9.61 8.34 6.84
CA ARG A 400 8.44 8.78 6.06
C ARG A 400 8.05 7.80 4.96
N GLY A 401 8.72 6.65 4.86
CA GLY A 401 8.48 5.65 3.81
C GLY A 401 9.24 5.91 2.50
N GLU A 402 10.13 6.90 2.46
CA GLU A 402 10.87 7.23 1.24
C GLU A 402 12.16 6.42 1.12
N SER A 403 12.36 5.78 -0.03
CA SER A 403 13.60 5.06 -0.35
C SER A 403 14.72 6.04 -0.72
N VAL A 404 15.94 5.75 -0.25
CA VAL A 404 17.09 6.65 -0.34
C VAL A 404 18.28 5.96 -1.00
N ILE A 405 18.98 6.72 -1.86
CA ILE A 405 20.27 6.33 -2.44
C ILE A 405 21.35 7.29 -1.92
N PHE A 406 22.38 6.77 -1.27
CA PHE A 406 23.58 7.55 -0.99
C PHE A 406 24.56 7.50 -2.17
N ASP A 407 25.04 8.68 -2.57
CA ASP A 407 26.16 8.85 -3.49
C ASP A 407 27.34 9.50 -2.75
N ALA A 408 28.26 8.65 -2.28
CA ALA A 408 29.47 9.06 -1.58
C ALA A 408 30.60 8.06 -1.80
N SER A 409 31.83 8.37 -1.38
CA SER A 409 32.94 7.43 -1.55
C SER A 409 32.79 6.16 -0.71
N PHE A 410 32.23 6.27 0.50
CA PHE A 410 32.16 5.22 1.52
C PHE A 410 33.49 4.49 1.74
N SER A 411 34.59 5.26 1.74
CA SER A 411 35.95 4.73 1.85
C SER A 411 36.29 4.15 3.22
N ALA A 412 35.60 4.57 4.29
CA ALA A 412 35.83 4.10 5.66
C ALA A 412 34.69 3.17 6.14
N GLU A 413 35.06 2.09 6.82
CA GLU A 413 34.20 1.05 7.39
C GLU A 413 33.21 1.63 8.38
N ARG A 414 33.63 2.60 9.21
CA ARG A 414 32.74 3.24 10.18
C ARG A 414 31.47 3.82 9.55
N TRP A 415 31.56 4.38 8.33
CA TRP A 415 30.41 4.99 7.65
C TRP A 415 29.54 3.93 6.98
N ARG A 416 30.14 2.84 6.51
CA ARG A 416 29.39 1.67 6.02
C ARG A 416 28.62 1.00 7.15
N ALA A 417 29.25 0.81 8.29
CA ALA A 417 28.63 0.26 9.50
C ALA A 417 27.50 1.16 10.03
N ALA A 418 27.74 2.47 10.12
CA ALA A 418 26.70 3.42 10.53
C ALA A 418 25.49 3.44 9.58
N THR A 419 25.72 3.26 8.28
CA THR A 419 24.65 3.18 7.28
C THR A 419 23.86 1.87 7.37
N ALA A 420 24.54 0.75 7.60
CA ALA A 420 23.89 -0.53 7.84
C ALA A 420 23.02 -0.50 9.11
N ALA A 421 23.54 0.09 10.20
CA ALA A 421 22.78 0.28 11.44
C ALA A 421 21.53 1.16 11.21
N LEU A 422 21.66 2.25 10.45
CA LEU A 422 20.51 3.08 10.09
C LEU A 422 19.45 2.30 9.31
N ALA A 423 19.85 1.44 8.37
CA ALA A 423 18.91 0.60 7.62
C ALA A 423 18.16 -0.36 8.55
N GLU A 424 18.86 -1.00 9.50
CA GLU A 424 18.25 -1.88 10.49
C GLU A 424 17.28 -1.13 11.41
N GLU A 425 17.71 -0.01 12.00
CA GLU A 425 16.89 0.85 12.87
C GLU A 425 15.63 1.36 12.19
N SER A 426 15.70 1.65 10.88
CA SER A 426 14.57 2.17 10.10
C SER A 426 13.74 1.07 9.43
N GLY A 427 14.06 -0.21 9.61
CA GLY A 427 13.38 -1.31 8.93
C GLY A 427 13.48 -1.22 7.40
N ALA A 428 14.58 -0.65 6.89
CA ALA A 428 14.83 -0.46 5.46
C ALA A 428 15.72 -1.58 4.89
N GLN A 429 15.52 -1.91 3.62
CA GLN A 429 16.34 -2.86 2.89
C GLN A 429 17.67 -2.23 2.50
N TYR A 430 18.76 -2.71 3.12
CA TYR A 430 20.12 -2.26 2.84
C TYR A 430 20.67 -2.90 1.57
N THR A 431 21.22 -2.10 0.65
CA THR A 431 21.89 -2.59 -0.58
C THR A 431 23.20 -1.84 -0.85
N PRO A 432 24.35 -2.41 -0.49
CA PRO A 432 25.66 -1.81 -0.78
C PRO A 432 26.15 -2.14 -2.21
N VAL A 433 26.43 -1.10 -2.98
CA VAL A 433 26.91 -1.16 -4.36
C VAL A 433 28.24 -0.42 -4.49
N ARG A 434 29.27 -1.10 -4.99
CA ARG A 434 30.60 -0.51 -5.22
C ARG A 434 30.88 -0.38 -6.71
N CYS A 435 30.93 0.85 -7.21
CA CYS A 435 31.34 1.16 -8.58
C CYS A 435 32.86 1.01 -8.74
N ALA A 436 33.28 0.21 -9.72
CA ALA A 436 34.68 -0.01 -10.06
C ALA A 436 34.94 0.20 -11.55
N VAL A 437 36.11 0.74 -11.87
CA VAL A 437 36.74 0.75 -13.20
C VAL A 437 38.25 0.71 -13.03
N PRO A 438 39.02 0.29 -14.05
CA PRO A 438 40.47 0.49 -14.11
C PRO A 438 40.90 1.93 -13.78
N SER A 439 42.00 2.10 -13.05
CA SER A 439 42.44 3.41 -12.52
C SER A 439 42.81 4.41 -13.62
N ASP A 440 43.34 3.94 -14.75
CA ASP A 440 43.60 4.72 -15.95
C ASP A 440 42.31 5.32 -16.54
N ILE A 441 41.23 4.52 -16.59
CA ILE A 441 39.89 4.97 -17.01
C ILE A 441 39.33 5.99 -16.02
N ALA A 442 39.42 5.74 -14.70
CA ALA A 442 38.96 6.66 -13.68
C ALA A 442 39.68 8.03 -13.77
N HIS A 443 41.00 8.02 -13.95
CA HIS A 443 41.81 9.22 -14.09
C HIS A 443 41.45 10.00 -15.34
N GLU A 444 41.22 9.33 -16.46
CA GLU A 444 40.82 9.98 -17.70
C GLU A 444 39.44 10.64 -17.57
N ARG A 445 38.47 9.96 -16.93
CA ARG A 445 37.16 10.52 -16.63
C ARG A 445 37.23 11.76 -15.73
N ILE A 446 38.16 11.79 -14.76
CA ILE A 446 38.39 12.96 -13.91
C ILE A 446 38.95 14.13 -14.73
N ARG A 447 39.98 13.89 -15.56
CA ARG A 447 40.59 14.94 -16.40
C ARG A 447 39.58 15.55 -17.36
N ARG A 448 38.77 14.71 -18.02
CA ARG A 448 37.75 15.16 -18.96
C ARG A 448 36.68 16.03 -18.29
N ARG A 449 36.24 15.69 -17.07
CA ARG A 449 35.29 16.50 -16.31
C ARG A 449 35.86 17.84 -15.88
N ALA A 450 37.10 17.86 -15.39
CA ALA A 450 37.78 19.11 -15.04
C ALA A 450 37.89 20.08 -16.23
N ALA A 451 38.09 19.54 -17.45
CA ALA A 451 38.14 20.33 -18.68
C ALA A 451 36.78 20.85 -19.16
N ALA A 452 35.67 20.20 -18.76
CA ALA A 452 34.31 20.58 -19.16
C ALA A 452 33.65 21.63 -18.26
N SER A 453 34.17 21.87 -17.03
CA SER A 453 33.59 22.80 -16.04
C SER A 453 32.09 22.58 -15.73
N ASP A 454 31.60 21.35 -15.92
CA ASP A 454 30.16 21.05 -16.05
C ASP A 454 29.58 20.21 -14.88
N ASP A 455 30.34 20.00 -13.78
CA ASP A 455 29.96 19.04 -12.72
C ASP A 455 30.28 19.57 -11.30
N ALA A 456 29.50 19.09 -10.32
CA ALA A 456 29.55 19.50 -8.92
C ALA A 456 30.70 18.85 -8.11
N SER A 457 31.46 17.90 -8.69
CA SER A 457 32.51 17.17 -7.96
C SER A 457 33.88 17.87 -8.04
N ASP A 458 34.48 18.17 -6.87
CA ASP A 458 35.80 18.83 -6.75
C ASP A 458 37.00 17.84 -6.79
N ALA A 459 36.74 16.57 -7.12
CA ALA A 459 37.75 15.52 -7.02
C ALA A 459 38.81 15.60 -8.15
N THR A 460 40.07 15.83 -7.78
CA THR A 460 41.23 15.77 -8.69
C THR A 460 41.84 14.37 -8.71
N VAL A 461 42.67 14.05 -9.72
CA VAL A 461 43.41 12.76 -9.78
C VAL A 461 44.19 12.51 -8.48
N ARG A 462 44.82 13.54 -7.93
CA ARG A 462 45.54 13.46 -6.65
C ARG A 462 44.63 13.14 -5.46
N ILE A 463 43.37 13.61 -5.47
CA ILE A 463 42.38 13.25 -4.44
C ILE A 463 41.97 11.78 -4.63
N ALA A 464 41.77 11.33 -5.87
CA ALA A 464 41.44 9.94 -6.17
C ALA A 464 42.54 8.98 -5.70
N ASP A 465 43.81 9.27 -6.00
CA ASP A 465 44.96 8.49 -5.54
C ASP A 465 45.03 8.44 -4.00
N GLY A 466 44.91 9.61 -3.34
CA GLY A 466 44.94 9.68 -1.87
C GLY A 466 43.75 8.99 -1.19
N MET A 467 42.60 8.90 -1.86
CA MET A 467 41.45 8.11 -1.40
C MET A 467 41.69 6.61 -1.62
N ALA A 468 42.31 6.21 -2.73
CA ALA A 468 42.61 4.81 -3.03
C ALA A 468 43.55 4.19 -2.01
N GLU A 469 44.57 4.92 -1.55
CA GLU A 469 45.51 4.47 -0.50
C GLU A 469 44.83 4.21 0.85
N ARG A 470 43.71 4.86 1.12
CA ARG A 470 42.97 4.78 2.40
C ARG A 470 41.60 4.11 2.25
N PHE A 471 41.33 3.50 1.10
CA PHE A 471 40.07 2.83 0.86
C PHE A 471 40.09 1.50 1.58
N GLU A 472 39.30 1.37 2.63
CA GLU A 472 39.18 0.14 3.40
C GLU A 472 38.37 -0.89 2.60
N VAL A 473 38.73 -2.16 2.76
CA VAL A 473 38.10 -3.27 2.03
C VAL A 473 36.59 -3.30 2.31
N TRP A 474 35.79 -3.48 1.25
CA TRP A 474 34.33 -3.54 1.32
C TRP A 474 33.84 -4.86 0.75
N ASN A 475 33.83 -5.89 1.59
CA ASN A 475 33.51 -7.26 1.17
C ASN A 475 32.02 -7.46 0.88
N ASP A 476 31.15 -6.77 1.61
CA ASP A 476 29.70 -7.00 1.53
C ASP A 476 29.02 -6.25 0.37
N ALA A 477 29.77 -5.45 -0.40
CA ALA A 477 29.23 -4.72 -1.55
C ALA A 477 29.21 -5.56 -2.82
N THR A 478 28.09 -5.49 -3.54
CA THR A 478 28.06 -5.91 -4.94
C THR A 478 28.97 -4.98 -5.75
N THR A 479 30.04 -5.52 -6.31
CA THR A 479 30.96 -4.74 -7.16
C THR A 479 30.42 -4.68 -8.57
N VAL A 480 30.24 -3.47 -9.08
CA VAL A 480 29.69 -3.20 -10.41
C VAL A 480 30.79 -2.61 -11.29
N ASP A 481 31.10 -3.28 -12.40
CA ASP A 481 32.00 -2.75 -13.42
C ASP A 481 31.28 -1.67 -14.22
N MET A 482 31.79 -0.44 -14.15
CA MET A 482 31.23 0.73 -14.82
C MET A 482 31.98 1.05 -16.14
N THR A 483 32.65 0.06 -16.72
CA THR A 483 33.27 0.12 -18.06
C THR A 483 32.24 0.00 -19.19
N PRO A 484 31.23 -0.90 -19.13
CA PRO A 484 30.17 -0.97 -20.13
C PRO A 484 29.27 0.29 -20.16
N PRO A 485 28.45 0.45 -21.22
CA PRO A 485 27.41 1.47 -21.26
C PRO A 485 26.43 1.38 -20.09
N LEU A 486 25.97 2.53 -19.60
CA LEU A 486 25.07 2.62 -18.45
C LEU A 486 23.74 1.85 -18.65
N ALA A 487 23.25 1.79 -19.89
CA ALA A 487 22.03 1.08 -20.26
C ALA A 487 22.11 -0.44 -20.01
N ASP A 488 23.32 -1.01 -20.00
CA ASP A 488 23.54 -2.43 -19.74
C ASP A 488 23.69 -2.69 -18.23
N VAL A 489 24.23 -1.72 -17.48
CA VAL A 489 24.54 -1.85 -16.06
C VAL A 489 23.33 -1.59 -15.16
N VAL A 490 22.55 -0.55 -15.44
CA VAL A 490 21.45 -0.12 -14.56
C VAL A 490 20.40 -1.23 -14.34
N PRO A 491 19.92 -1.97 -15.38
CA PRO A 491 18.94 -3.04 -15.18
C PRO A 491 19.43 -4.13 -14.23
N GLU A 492 20.72 -4.48 -14.28
CA GLU A 492 21.32 -5.47 -13.38
C GLU A 492 21.27 -4.97 -11.94
N VAL A 493 21.71 -3.75 -11.68
CA VAL A 493 21.73 -3.17 -10.32
C VAL A 493 20.31 -2.99 -9.77
N VAL A 494 19.36 -2.51 -10.59
CA VAL A 494 17.95 -2.42 -10.22
C VAL A 494 17.38 -3.79 -9.84
N SER A 495 17.72 -4.82 -10.60
CA SER A 495 17.28 -6.18 -10.29
C SER A 495 17.86 -6.71 -8.98
N THR A 496 19.08 -6.29 -8.60
CA THR A 496 19.70 -6.62 -7.31
C THR A 496 19.00 -5.90 -6.18
N ILE A 497 18.72 -4.60 -6.32
CA ILE A 497 17.97 -3.81 -5.32
C ILE A 497 16.61 -4.44 -5.04
N ARG A 498 15.86 -4.85 -6.08
CA ARG A 498 14.56 -5.51 -5.94
C ARG A 498 14.64 -6.91 -5.34
N ARG A 499 15.72 -7.66 -5.62
CA ARG A 499 15.91 -9.05 -5.14
C ARG A 499 16.47 -9.17 -3.74
N THR A 500 17.13 -8.12 -3.22
CA THR A 500 17.75 -8.21 -1.90
C THR A 500 16.64 -8.32 -0.86
N SER A 501 16.38 -9.54 -0.38
CA SER A 501 15.67 -9.80 0.86
C SER A 501 16.66 -9.67 2.02
N GLY A 502 16.21 -9.13 3.16
CA GLY A 502 17.03 -8.72 4.31
C GLY A 502 18.00 -9.78 4.86
N PRO A 503 18.94 -9.37 5.74
CA PRO A 503 20.04 -10.22 6.20
C PRO A 503 19.49 -11.34 7.08
N GLY A 504 19.68 -12.59 6.67
CA GLY A 504 19.15 -13.72 7.43
C GLY A 504 19.34 -15.12 6.86
N THR A 505 20.11 -15.33 5.78
CA THR A 505 20.57 -16.68 5.47
C THR A 505 21.79 -16.96 6.33
N ARG A 506 21.58 -17.56 7.51
CA ARG A 506 22.65 -18.34 8.15
C ARG A 506 23.11 -19.32 7.08
N MET A 507 24.35 -19.16 6.62
CA MET A 507 25.05 -20.26 5.99
C MET A 507 25.01 -21.42 6.99
N SER A 508 24.20 -22.42 6.69
CA SER A 508 24.33 -23.73 7.30
C SER A 508 25.76 -24.18 7.04
N GLU A 509 26.59 -24.13 8.08
CA GLU A 509 27.84 -24.87 8.14
C GLU A 509 27.51 -26.34 7.87
N GLU A 510 27.92 -26.84 6.70
CA GLU A 510 28.09 -28.27 6.49
C GLU A 510 29.11 -28.77 7.51
N PRO A 511 28.80 -29.79 8.33
CA PRO A 511 29.83 -30.43 9.13
C PRO A 511 30.70 -31.28 8.20
N GLU A 512 31.98 -30.90 8.06
CA GLU A 512 32.99 -31.79 7.51
C GLU A 512 33.14 -33.03 8.42
N ARG A 513 32.66 -34.16 7.88
CA ARG A 513 32.97 -35.58 8.19
C ARG A 513 32.66 -36.18 9.55
#